data_AF-A0A849ZLM3-F1
#
_entry.id   AF-A0A849ZLM3-F1
#
_cell.length_a   1.000
_cell.length_b   1.000
_cell.length_c   1.000
_cell.angle_alpha   90.00
_cell.angle_beta   90.00
_cell.angle_gamma   90.00
#
_symmetry.space_group_name_H-M   'P 1'
#
loop_
_entity.id
_entity.type
_entity.pdbx_description
1 polymer ?
#
loop_
_entity_poly.entity_id
_entity_poly.type
_entity_poly.pdbx_seq_one_letter_code
_entity_poly.pdbx_strand_id
1 'polypeptide(L)'
;MLIVEGDMKSFVIDDQRFQAAPSANDQVKVYTKITPTYRSGTEVVVVLDERAVVFASPAEADAILRVVRDGADDNRGKPSAEGLISFDLRPRRLPTIVQRRAPSVAHLLSQVQRVRGTVSVESEFLLVRLEVIGKSEVAVEKLSRFLSAFRDEADPSGASALLKTLKLEPLGATLAVRLEIPAMMVVAALKSR
;
A
#
# COMPACT_ATOMS: atom_id res chain seq x y z
N MET A 1 -12.42 -16.09 1.33
CA MET A 1 -13.64 -15.53 0.72
C MET A 1 -14.33 -16.61 -0.08
N LEU A 2 -15.64 -16.76 0.09
CA LEU A 2 -16.49 -17.61 -0.73
C LEU A 2 -17.51 -16.72 -1.45
N ILE A 3 -17.66 -16.93 -2.75
CA ILE A 3 -18.67 -16.25 -3.57
C ILE A 3 -19.61 -17.33 -4.10
N VAL A 4 -20.91 -17.11 -3.94
CA VAL A 4 -21.95 -17.94 -4.53
C VAL A 4 -22.70 -17.08 -5.53
N GLU A 5 -22.70 -17.50 -6.79
CA GLU A 5 -23.36 -16.82 -7.90
C GLU A 5 -24.60 -17.61 -8.33
N GLY A 6 -25.69 -16.92 -8.68
CA GLY A 6 -26.94 -17.53 -9.12
C GLY A 6 -28.16 -16.67 -8.78
N ASP A 7 -29.36 -17.23 -8.90
CA ASP A 7 -30.58 -16.56 -8.43
C ASP A 7 -30.66 -16.66 -6.90
N MET A 8 -30.46 -15.52 -6.23
CA MET A 8 -30.39 -15.38 -4.78
C MET A 8 -31.64 -14.72 -4.19
N LYS A 9 -32.75 -14.65 -4.93
CA LYS A 9 -34.03 -14.07 -4.46
C LYS A 9 -34.50 -14.60 -3.11
N SER A 10 -34.22 -15.87 -2.82
CA SER A 10 -34.61 -16.54 -1.59
C SER A 10 -33.52 -16.55 -0.52
N PHE A 11 -32.40 -15.84 -0.72
CA PHE A 11 -31.34 -15.76 0.28
C PHE A 11 -31.82 -14.89 1.45
N VAL A 12 -31.89 -15.49 2.64
CA VAL A 12 -32.26 -14.82 3.88
C VAL A 12 -31.08 -14.86 4.83
N ILE A 13 -30.73 -13.70 5.37
CA ILE A 13 -29.69 -13.58 6.40
C ILE A 13 -30.25 -13.94 7.78
N ASP A 14 -29.44 -14.56 8.61
CA ASP A 14 -29.75 -14.77 10.03
C ASP A 14 -29.51 -13.47 10.81
N ASP A 15 -30.58 -12.76 11.12
CA ASP A 15 -30.59 -11.47 11.81
C ASP A 15 -30.21 -11.57 13.30
N GLN A 16 -30.22 -12.78 13.88
CA GLN A 16 -29.71 -13.02 15.23
C GLN A 16 -28.18 -13.08 15.26
N ARG A 17 -27.54 -13.35 14.12
CA ARG A 17 -26.08 -13.48 14.00
C ARG A 17 -25.43 -12.31 13.31
N PHE A 18 -26.17 -11.64 12.41
CA PHE A 18 -25.64 -10.57 11.60
C PHE A 18 -26.53 -9.33 11.68
N GLN A 19 -25.89 -8.17 11.73
CA GLN A 19 -26.54 -6.87 11.71
C GLN A 19 -26.26 -6.15 10.38
N ALA A 20 -27.21 -5.37 9.89
CA ALA A 20 -27.03 -4.59 8.68
C ALA A 20 -25.94 -3.51 8.88
N ALA A 21 -25.13 -3.30 7.85
CA ALA A 21 -24.12 -2.25 7.79
C ALA A 21 -24.38 -1.30 6.62
N PRO A 22 -23.93 -0.03 6.71
CA PRO A 22 -24.11 0.93 5.63
C PRO A 22 -23.44 0.48 4.34
N SER A 23 -24.10 0.79 3.22
CA SER A 23 -23.60 0.60 1.86
C SER A 23 -23.79 1.90 1.08
N ALA A 24 -22.80 2.28 0.26
CA ALA A 24 -22.94 3.42 -0.65
C ALA A 24 -23.67 3.07 -1.96
N ASN A 25 -24.05 1.80 -2.15
CA ASN A 25 -24.74 1.31 -3.33
C ASN A 25 -26.03 0.59 -2.92
N ASP A 26 -27.17 1.07 -3.41
CA ASP A 26 -28.50 0.56 -3.10
C ASP A 26 -28.72 -0.89 -3.58
N GLN A 27 -27.93 -1.36 -4.55
CA GLN A 27 -27.94 -2.74 -5.03
C GLN A 27 -27.11 -3.68 -4.15
N VAL A 28 -26.44 -3.17 -3.12
CA VAL A 28 -25.54 -3.93 -2.27
C VAL A 28 -26.00 -3.85 -0.82
N LYS A 29 -26.36 -4.99 -0.23
CA LYS A 29 -26.68 -5.09 1.19
C LYS A 29 -25.51 -5.74 1.93
N VAL A 30 -25.08 -5.11 3.03
CA VAL A 30 -23.95 -5.60 3.82
C VAL A 30 -24.43 -5.99 5.20
N TYR A 31 -23.94 -7.13 5.68
CA TYR A 31 -24.23 -7.64 7.00
C TYR A 31 -22.92 -7.97 7.72
N THR A 32 -22.73 -7.46 8.93
CA THR A 32 -21.58 -7.74 9.78
C THR A 32 -21.99 -8.62 10.93
N LYS A 33 -21.12 -9.53 11.35
CA LYS A 33 -21.42 -10.44 12.44
C LYS A 33 -21.46 -9.68 13.77
N ILE A 34 -22.46 -9.98 14.59
CA ILE A 34 -22.67 -9.30 15.88
C ILE A 34 -21.62 -9.75 16.91
N THR A 35 -21.17 -11.01 16.80
CA THR A 35 -20.21 -11.61 17.74
C THR A 35 -18.86 -11.88 17.06
N PRO A 36 -17.73 -11.71 17.77
CA PRO A 36 -16.41 -12.00 17.22
C PRO A 36 -16.30 -13.44 16.70
N THR A 37 -15.69 -13.62 15.54
CA THR A 37 -15.49 -14.94 14.94
C THR A 37 -14.02 -15.34 14.80
N TYR A 38 -13.78 -16.65 14.63
CA TYR A 38 -12.44 -17.17 14.38
C TYR A 38 -11.95 -16.76 12.99
N ARG A 39 -10.64 -16.84 12.75
CA ARG A 39 -10.03 -16.45 11.47
C ARG A 39 -10.63 -17.12 10.22
N SER A 40 -11.18 -18.33 10.37
CA SER A 40 -11.83 -19.09 9.31
C SER A 40 -13.35 -18.89 9.23
N GLY A 41 -13.94 -18.18 10.19
CA GLY A 41 -15.37 -17.90 10.22
C GLY A 41 -15.77 -16.80 9.24
N THR A 42 -17.07 -16.70 8.97
CA THR A 42 -17.65 -15.56 8.25
C THR A 42 -17.84 -14.39 9.20
N GLU A 43 -17.24 -13.26 8.87
CA GLU A 43 -17.37 -11.99 9.59
C GLU A 43 -18.32 -11.04 8.86
N VAL A 44 -18.30 -11.05 7.53
CA VAL A 44 -19.09 -10.16 6.68
C VAL A 44 -19.80 -10.97 5.60
N VAL A 45 -21.08 -10.67 5.39
CA VAL A 45 -21.87 -11.15 4.26
C VAL A 45 -22.26 -9.96 3.40
N VAL A 46 -22.01 -10.04 2.09
CA VAL A 46 -22.44 -9.04 1.12
C VAL A 46 -23.41 -9.69 0.14
N VAL A 47 -24.59 -9.11 -0.01
CA VAL A 47 -25.61 -9.52 -0.98
C VAL A 47 -25.60 -8.51 -2.11
N LEU A 48 -25.26 -8.98 -3.31
CA LEU A 48 -25.23 -8.21 -4.55
C LEU A 48 -26.54 -8.46 -5.29
N ASP A 49 -27.53 -7.63 -4.99
CA ASP A 49 -28.89 -7.73 -5.52
C ASP A 49 -29.41 -9.18 -5.42
N GLU A 50 -29.97 -9.72 -6.49
CA GLU A 50 -30.45 -11.10 -6.56
C GLU A 50 -29.43 -12.05 -7.22
N ARG A 51 -28.17 -11.63 -7.42
CA ARG A 51 -27.22 -12.32 -8.32
C ARG A 51 -26.12 -13.08 -7.60
N ALA A 52 -25.70 -12.59 -6.44
CA ALA A 52 -24.58 -13.19 -5.74
C ALA A 52 -24.58 -12.87 -4.25
N VAL A 53 -24.01 -13.79 -3.48
CA VAL A 53 -23.72 -13.62 -2.05
C VAL A 53 -22.24 -13.91 -1.80
N VAL A 54 -21.59 -12.99 -1.09
CA VAL A 54 -20.18 -13.09 -0.71
C VAL A 54 -20.07 -13.30 0.79
N PHE A 55 -19.33 -14.33 1.20
CA PHE A 55 -18.97 -14.60 2.58
C PHE A 55 -17.48 -14.31 2.78
N ALA A 56 -17.19 -13.35 3.64
CA ALA A 56 -15.84 -12.88 3.90
C ALA A 56 -15.38 -13.20 5.31
N SER A 57 -14.13 -13.61 5.42
CA SER A 57 -13.46 -13.83 6.71
C SER A 57 -13.04 -12.51 7.36
N PRO A 58 -12.67 -12.50 8.66
CA PRO A 58 -12.14 -11.30 9.30
C PRO A 58 -10.96 -10.66 8.57
N ALA A 59 -10.14 -11.46 7.88
CA ALA A 59 -8.98 -10.96 7.13
C ALA A 59 -9.36 -10.18 5.85
N GLU A 60 -10.55 -10.44 5.32
CA GLU A 60 -11.07 -9.86 4.07
C GLU A 60 -12.14 -8.79 4.35
N ALA A 61 -12.77 -8.85 5.51
CA ALA A 61 -13.84 -7.97 5.97
C ALA A 61 -13.48 -6.48 5.85
N ASP A 62 -12.31 -6.07 6.35
CA ASP A 62 -11.88 -4.65 6.33
C ASP A 62 -11.78 -4.11 4.90
N ALA A 63 -11.22 -4.90 3.98
CA ALA A 63 -11.08 -4.49 2.59
C ALA A 63 -12.43 -4.38 1.87
N ILE A 64 -13.36 -5.30 2.15
CA ILE A 64 -14.70 -5.32 1.55
C ILE A 64 -15.56 -4.19 2.10
N LEU A 65 -15.62 -4.04 3.43
CA LEU A 65 -16.39 -2.98 4.08
C LEU A 65 -15.95 -1.60 3.61
N ARG A 66 -14.64 -1.40 3.43
CA ARG A 66 -14.11 -0.15 2.88
C ARG A 66 -14.62 0.12 1.46
N VAL A 67 -14.58 -0.87 0.57
CA VAL A 67 -15.02 -0.69 -0.83
C VAL A 67 -16.53 -0.49 -0.93
N VAL A 68 -17.32 -1.18 -0.11
CA VAL A 68 -18.78 -1.05 -0.15
C VAL A 68 -19.24 0.26 0.49
N ARG A 69 -18.57 0.72 1.55
CA ARG A 69 -18.91 1.99 2.22
C ARG A 69 -18.39 3.21 1.49
N ASP A 70 -17.15 3.17 1.03
CA ASP A 70 -16.44 4.35 0.51
C ASP A 70 -16.36 4.34 -1.04
N GLY A 71 -16.90 3.30 -1.68
CA GLY A 71 -16.75 3.06 -3.11
C GLY A 71 -15.41 2.44 -3.48
N ALA A 72 -15.24 2.10 -4.76
CA ALA A 72 -13.92 1.78 -5.27
C ALA A 72 -13.03 3.03 -5.13
N ASP A 73 -11.84 2.86 -4.56
CA ASP A 73 -10.83 3.91 -4.54
C ASP A 73 -10.45 4.20 -6.01
N ASP A 74 -10.98 5.28 -6.58
CA ASP A 74 -10.84 5.65 -8.00
C ASP A 74 -9.36 5.77 -8.45
N ASN A 75 -8.48 5.98 -7.47
CA ASN A 75 -7.02 6.10 -7.64
C ASN A 75 -6.27 4.81 -7.31
N ARG A 76 -6.97 3.69 -7.07
CA ARG A 76 -6.35 2.39 -6.81
C ARG A 76 -5.80 1.81 -8.11
N GLY A 77 -4.47 1.77 -8.22
CA GLY A 77 -3.79 1.26 -9.42
C GLY A 77 -3.78 2.24 -10.59
N LYS A 78 -4.23 3.49 -10.38
CA LYS A 78 -4.03 4.60 -11.32
C LYS A 78 -3.03 5.58 -10.72
N PRO A 79 -1.72 5.29 -10.76
CA PRO A 79 -0.74 6.34 -10.51
C PRO A 79 -0.97 7.48 -11.52
N SER A 80 -0.69 8.73 -11.14
CA SER A 80 -0.66 9.82 -12.11
C SER A 80 0.29 9.42 -13.25
N ALA A 81 -0.16 9.58 -14.50
CA ALA A 81 0.64 9.28 -15.69
C ALA A 81 1.65 10.40 -15.93
N GLU A 82 2.52 10.64 -14.96
CA GLU A 82 3.64 11.57 -15.06
C GLU A 82 4.95 10.76 -14.99
N GLY A 83 5.78 10.90 -16.04
CA GLY A 83 7.06 10.19 -16.17
C GLY A 83 7.00 8.90 -17.00
N LEU A 84 8.15 8.24 -17.13
CA LEU A 84 8.32 6.97 -17.86
C LEU A 84 7.72 5.79 -17.11
N ILE A 85 7.83 5.79 -15.78
CA ILE A 85 7.37 4.72 -14.91
C ILE A 85 6.71 5.36 -13.71
N SER A 86 5.52 4.90 -13.36
CA SER A 86 4.87 5.27 -12.12
C SER A 86 4.40 4.02 -11.39
N PHE A 87 4.47 4.05 -10.07
CA PHE A 87 4.12 2.92 -9.23
C PHE A 87 3.51 3.35 -7.90
N ASP A 88 2.67 2.48 -7.38
CA ASP A 88 2.04 2.63 -6.08
C ASP A 88 2.05 1.27 -5.38
N LEU A 89 2.78 1.19 -4.28
CA LEU A 89 3.13 -0.05 -3.61
C LEU A 89 2.78 0.04 -2.12
N ARG A 90 2.29 -1.07 -1.58
CA ARG A 90 2.19 -1.25 -0.12
C ARG A 90 3.29 -2.20 0.33
N PRO A 91 4.27 -1.74 1.14
CA PRO A 91 5.36 -2.59 1.57
C PRO A 91 4.82 -3.76 2.39
N ARG A 92 5.17 -4.98 1.97
CA ARG A 92 4.88 -6.20 2.73
C ARG A 92 5.94 -6.40 3.81
N ARG A 93 5.65 -7.27 4.77
CA ARG A 93 6.65 -7.68 5.78
C ARG A 93 7.87 -8.28 5.08
N LEU A 94 9.05 -7.88 5.54
CA LEU A 94 10.30 -8.50 5.11
C LEU A 94 10.30 -10.01 5.45
N PRO A 95 10.94 -10.86 4.63
CA PRO A 95 11.16 -12.27 4.97
C PRO A 95 11.86 -12.40 6.32
N THR A 96 11.49 -13.42 7.10
CA THR A 96 11.97 -13.62 8.48
C THR A 96 13.50 -13.62 8.59
N ILE A 97 14.20 -14.17 7.58
CA ILE A 97 15.67 -14.20 7.52
C ILE A 97 16.25 -12.78 7.49
N VAL A 98 15.69 -11.89 6.68
CA VAL A 98 16.14 -10.49 6.56
C VAL A 98 15.77 -9.72 7.82
N GLN A 99 14.57 -9.97 8.35
CA GLN A 99 14.08 -9.35 9.59
C GLN A 99 15.00 -9.59 10.78
N ARG A 100 15.56 -10.81 10.92
CA ARG A 100 16.51 -11.15 11.98
C ARG A 100 17.85 -10.43 11.83
N ARG A 101 18.29 -10.18 10.59
CA ARG A 101 19.57 -9.51 10.30
C ARG A 101 19.48 -7.99 10.41
N ALA A 102 18.33 -7.41 10.07
CA ALA A 102 18.11 -5.96 10.05
C ALA A 102 16.79 -5.60 10.77
N PRO A 103 16.71 -5.78 12.10
CA PRO A 103 15.48 -5.54 12.86
C PRO A 103 15.03 -4.07 12.82
N SER A 104 15.98 -3.12 12.77
CA SER A 104 15.70 -1.68 12.65
C SER A 104 15.00 -1.35 11.33
N VAL A 105 15.47 -1.91 10.21
CA VAL A 105 14.86 -1.73 8.89
C VAL A 105 13.47 -2.35 8.86
N ALA A 106 13.30 -3.54 9.44
CA ALA A 106 12.00 -4.17 9.55
C ALA A 106 11.00 -3.34 10.36
N HIS A 107 11.46 -2.74 11.45
CA HIS A 107 10.64 -1.84 12.26
C HIS A 107 10.23 -0.60 11.47
N LEU A 108 11.17 0.07 10.78
CA LEU A 108 10.87 1.24 9.94
C LEU A 108 9.87 0.91 8.84
N LEU A 109 10.08 -0.19 8.10
CA LEU A 109 9.16 -0.62 7.03
C LEU A 109 7.76 -0.93 7.57
N SER A 110 7.65 -1.47 8.78
CA SER A 110 6.34 -1.74 9.40
C SER A 110 5.54 -0.46 9.69
N GLN A 111 6.20 0.70 9.71
CA GLN A 111 5.57 2.01 9.89
C GLN A 111 5.18 2.69 8.58
N VAL A 112 5.55 2.12 7.43
CA VAL A 112 5.16 2.62 6.11
C VAL A 112 3.81 2.01 5.71
N GLN A 113 2.86 2.85 5.33
CA GLN A 113 1.56 2.43 4.82
C GLN A 113 1.58 2.21 3.30
N ARG A 114 2.21 3.13 2.58
CA ARG A 114 2.16 3.20 1.11
C ARG A 114 3.39 3.94 0.60
N VAL A 115 3.89 3.53 -0.55
CA VAL A 115 4.96 4.20 -1.28
C VAL A 115 4.45 4.48 -2.67
N ARG A 116 4.42 5.74 -3.06
CA ARG A 116 4.14 6.17 -4.42
C ARG A 116 5.42 6.64 -5.04
N GLY A 117 5.58 6.44 -6.34
CA GLY A 117 6.76 6.93 -7.01
C GLY A 117 6.56 7.13 -8.49
N THR A 118 7.34 8.06 -9.03
CA THR A 118 7.48 8.30 -10.46
C THR A 118 8.95 8.37 -10.83
N VAL A 119 9.24 7.90 -12.02
CA VAL A 119 10.55 7.96 -12.64
C VAL A 119 10.39 8.70 -13.96
N SER A 120 11.05 9.83 -14.12
CA SER A 120 11.05 10.64 -15.34
C SER A 120 12.47 10.88 -15.84
N VAL A 121 12.61 11.24 -17.12
CA VAL A 121 13.88 11.71 -17.68
C VAL A 121 13.82 13.23 -17.75
N GLU A 122 14.78 13.90 -17.12
CA GLU A 122 14.95 15.34 -17.16
C GLU A 122 16.38 15.64 -17.65
N SER A 123 16.51 16.07 -18.91
CA SER A 123 17.78 16.40 -19.57
C SER A 123 18.82 15.28 -19.46
N GLU A 124 19.72 15.36 -18.47
CA GLU A 124 20.84 14.44 -18.26
C GLU A 124 20.63 13.48 -17.07
N PHE A 125 19.46 13.54 -16.43
CA PHE A 125 19.15 12.77 -15.23
C PHE A 125 17.90 11.92 -15.40
N LEU A 126 17.93 10.74 -14.80
CA LEU A 126 16.74 9.99 -14.45
C LEU A 126 16.29 10.47 -13.06
N LEU A 127 15.20 11.21 -13.02
CA LEU A 127 14.64 11.74 -11.79
C LEU A 127 13.69 10.72 -11.17
N VAL A 128 13.95 10.35 -9.92
CA VAL A 128 13.07 9.48 -9.13
C VAL A 128 12.44 10.32 -8.03
N ARG A 129 11.12 10.44 -8.04
CA ARG A 129 10.33 11.07 -6.98
C ARG A 129 9.56 9.98 -6.25
N LEU A 130 9.69 9.91 -4.93
CA LEU A 130 8.94 8.98 -4.09
C LEU A 130 8.20 9.74 -3.01
N GLU A 131 6.99 9.32 -2.72
CA GLU A 131 6.22 9.72 -1.54
C GLU A 131 6.07 8.50 -0.64
N VAL A 132 6.71 8.54 0.53
CA VAL A 132 6.59 7.48 1.53
C VAL A 132 5.60 7.92 2.60
N ILE A 133 4.42 7.31 2.57
CA ILE A 133 3.33 7.61 3.50
C ILE A 133 3.48 6.73 4.74
N GLY A 134 3.74 7.35 5.89
CA GLY A 134 3.87 6.68 7.18
C GLY A 134 2.53 6.52 7.90
N LYS A 135 2.51 5.67 8.94
CA LYS A 135 1.36 5.52 9.84
C LYS A 135 1.14 6.72 10.76
N SER A 136 2.18 7.53 10.95
CA SER A 136 2.17 8.73 11.78
C SER A 136 3.33 9.65 11.38
N GLU A 137 3.27 10.91 11.80
CA GLU A 137 4.35 11.88 11.58
C GLU A 137 5.65 11.44 12.26
N VAL A 138 5.55 10.90 13.48
CA VAL A 138 6.70 10.36 14.23
C VAL A 138 7.39 9.23 13.45
N ALA A 139 6.62 8.39 12.74
CA ALA A 139 7.20 7.35 11.90
C ALA A 139 7.97 7.94 10.71
N VAL A 140 7.42 8.96 10.06
CA VAL A 140 8.07 9.67 8.96
C VAL A 140 9.34 10.38 9.44
N GLU A 141 9.30 11.01 10.60
CA GLU A 141 10.46 11.67 11.18
C GLU A 141 11.61 10.66 11.43
N LYS A 142 11.30 9.50 12.02
CA LYS A 142 12.28 8.41 12.20
C LYS A 142 12.84 7.91 10.88
N LEU A 143 12.00 7.73 9.87
CA LEU A 143 12.43 7.32 8.55
C LEU A 143 13.33 8.36 7.89
N SER A 144 12.98 9.65 7.99
CA SER A 144 13.77 10.77 7.48
C SER A 144 15.15 10.82 8.13
N ARG A 145 15.23 10.67 9.46
CA ARG A 145 16.51 10.60 10.19
C ARG A 145 17.35 9.40 9.76
N PHE A 146 16.73 8.23 9.59
CA PHE A 146 17.41 7.03 9.12
C PHE A 146 17.99 7.21 7.71
N LEU A 147 17.19 7.73 6.76
CA LEU A 147 17.66 7.96 5.39
C LEU A 147 18.70 9.08 5.31
N SER A 148 18.60 10.10 6.16
CA SER A 148 19.61 11.16 6.29
C SER A 148 20.94 10.58 6.77
N ALA A 149 20.93 9.76 7.84
CA ALA A 149 22.14 9.08 8.30
C ALA A 149 22.75 8.19 7.21
N PHE A 150 21.91 7.48 6.45
CA PHE A 150 22.39 6.63 5.35
C PHE A 150 23.01 7.44 4.20
N ARG A 151 22.44 8.61 3.89
CA ARG A 151 23.03 9.58 2.96
C ARG A 151 24.36 10.10 3.48
N ASP A 152 24.42 10.48 4.76
CA ASP A 152 25.58 11.16 5.35
C ASP A 152 26.77 10.19 5.47
N GLU A 153 26.53 8.90 5.74
CA GLU A 153 27.53 7.82 5.78
C GLU A 153 27.88 7.24 4.40
N ALA A 154 27.17 7.62 3.32
CA ALA A 154 27.45 7.07 2.00
C ALA A 154 28.85 7.43 1.51
N ASP A 155 29.57 6.45 0.95
CA ASP A 155 30.84 6.68 0.28
C ASP A 155 30.62 7.53 -0.98
N PRO A 156 31.34 8.66 -1.16
CA PRO A 156 31.23 9.50 -2.35
C PRO A 156 31.74 8.84 -3.63
N SER A 157 32.38 7.69 -3.54
CA SER A 157 32.80 6.86 -4.66
C SER A 157 31.81 5.73 -4.96
N GLY A 158 31.75 5.32 -6.23
CA GLY A 158 30.91 4.19 -6.66
C GLY A 158 29.41 4.45 -6.65
N ALA A 159 28.62 3.38 -6.51
CA ALA A 159 27.15 3.45 -6.61
C ALA A 159 26.48 4.12 -5.40
N SER A 160 27.12 4.09 -4.23
CA SER A 160 26.63 4.75 -3.01
C SER A 160 26.64 6.28 -3.13
N ALA A 161 27.45 6.84 -4.03
CA ALA A 161 27.50 8.28 -4.30
C ALA A 161 26.12 8.85 -4.66
N LEU A 162 25.25 8.05 -5.29
CA LEU A 162 23.87 8.43 -5.60
C LEU A 162 23.08 8.83 -4.35
N LEU A 163 23.33 8.19 -3.21
CA LEU A 163 22.66 8.51 -1.97
C LEU A 163 22.92 9.96 -1.54
N LYS A 164 24.07 10.54 -1.89
CA LYS A 164 24.40 11.96 -1.61
C LYS A 164 23.46 12.93 -2.34
N THR A 165 22.87 12.53 -3.45
CA THR A 165 21.92 13.36 -4.22
C THR A 165 20.49 13.32 -3.65
N LEU A 166 20.27 12.49 -2.62
CA LEU A 166 18.96 12.25 -2.04
C LEU A 166 18.51 13.48 -1.24
N LYS A 167 17.41 14.09 -1.71
CA LYS A 167 16.70 15.17 -1.03
C LYS A 167 15.50 14.57 -0.28
N LEU A 168 15.39 14.92 0.99
CA LEU A 168 14.38 14.43 1.91
C LEU A 168 13.58 15.60 2.46
N GLU A 169 12.27 15.54 2.31
CA GLU A 169 11.37 16.58 2.82
C GLU A 169 10.20 15.92 3.57
N PRO A 170 10.18 15.97 4.91
CA PRO A 170 9.06 15.49 5.69
C PRO A 170 7.90 16.50 5.63
N LEU A 171 6.73 16.01 5.24
CA LEU A 171 5.47 16.74 5.07
C LEU A 171 4.37 16.03 5.89
N GLY A 172 4.34 16.28 7.20
CA GLY A 172 3.44 15.61 8.14
C GLY A 172 3.66 14.09 8.14
N ALA A 173 2.63 13.32 7.77
CA ALA A 173 2.69 11.86 7.68
C ALA A 173 3.26 11.33 6.34
N THR A 174 3.82 12.20 5.50
CA THR A 174 4.44 11.83 4.22
C THR A 174 5.91 12.27 4.17
N LEU A 175 6.80 11.43 3.66
CA LEU A 175 8.18 11.79 3.32
C LEU A 175 8.33 11.89 1.81
N ALA A 176 8.55 13.08 1.29
CA ALA A 176 8.93 13.27 -0.10
C ALA A 176 10.44 12.98 -0.24
N VAL A 177 10.78 12.11 -1.18
CA VAL A 177 12.14 11.70 -1.51
C VAL A 177 12.38 12.03 -2.97
N ARG A 178 13.44 12.77 -3.25
CA ARG A 178 13.88 13.07 -4.62
C ARG A 178 15.31 12.59 -4.80
N LEU A 179 15.53 11.81 -5.85
CA LEU A 179 16.83 11.25 -6.22
C LEU A 179 17.11 11.55 -7.70
N GLU A 180 18.29 12.09 -7.98
CA GLU A 180 18.73 12.44 -9.32
C GLU A 180 19.83 11.47 -9.73
N ILE A 181 19.54 10.58 -10.68
CA ILE A 181 20.48 9.56 -11.15
C ILE A 181 21.06 10.01 -12.49
N PRO A 182 22.38 10.26 -12.60
CA PRO A 182 22.99 10.63 -13.87
C PRO A 182 22.77 9.56 -14.94
N ALA A 183 22.39 9.96 -16.16
CA ALA A 183 22.09 9.05 -17.26
C ALA A 183 23.27 8.09 -17.57
N MET A 184 24.51 8.56 -17.45
CA MET A 184 25.71 7.74 -17.66
C MET A 184 25.77 6.52 -16.73
N MET A 185 25.32 6.67 -15.47
CA MET A 185 25.28 5.54 -14.52
C MET A 185 24.21 4.52 -14.89
N VAL A 186 23.05 4.99 -15.38
CA VAL A 186 21.97 4.11 -15.86
C VAL A 186 22.44 3.30 -17.05
N VAL A 187 23.09 3.96 -18.03
CA VAL A 187 23.64 3.29 -19.22
C VAL A 187 24.72 2.28 -18.85
N ALA A 188 25.62 2.62 -17.91
CA ALA A 188 26.64 1.70 -17.42
C ALA A 188 26.03 0.44 -16.79
N ALA A 189 24.99 0.58 -15.96
CA ALA A 189 24.30 -0.54 -15.32
C ALA A 189 23.55 -1.44 -16.31
N LEU A 190 23.04 -0.88 -17.42
CA LEU A 190 22.40 -1.64 -18.49
C LEU A 190 23.42 -2.45 -19.32
N LYS A 191 24.64 -1.93 -19.50
CA LYS A 191 25.71 -2.61 -20.24
C LYS A 191 26.41 -3.73 -19.46
N SER A 192 26.26 -3.75 -18.12
CA SER A 192 26.84 -4.79 -17.26
C SER A 192 25.97 -6.06 -17.15
N ARG A 193 24.90 -6.17 -17.95
CA ARG A 193 24.05 -7.37 -18.08
C ARG A 193 24.32 -8.05 -19.41
#